data_AF-A0A0F8WHW1-F1
#
_entry.id   AF-A0A0F8WHW1-F1
#
_cell.length_a   1.000
_cell.length_b   1.000
_cell.length_c   1.000
_cell.angle_alpha   90.00
_cell.angle_beta   90.00
_cell.angle_gamma   90.00
#
_symmetry.space_group_name_H-M   'P 1'
#
loop_
_entity.id
_entity.type
_entity.pdbx_description
1 polymer ?
#
loop_
_entity_poly.entity_id
_entity_poly.type
_entity_poly.pdbx_seq_one_letter_code
_entity_poly.pdbx_strand_id
1 'polypeptide(L)'
;MTRGAMTHRAVITRNIEAATDAWNRPDPPTFTALETIACRAWSKTRKHVNDDGKEVLIEDIRALFPKDADIQTGDRVTINDRLGVLIFDSLAVLTVRRKGANVRHREVLFERHK
;
A
#
# COMPACT_ATOMS: atom_id res chain seq x y z
N MET A 1 -3.33 15.53 -11.04
CA MET A 1 -2.55 14.49 -11.74
C MET A 1 -3.43 13.86 -12.79
N THR A 2 -3.02 13.97 -14.05
CA THR A 2 -3.61 13.29 -15.21
C THR A 2 -3.24 11.80 -15.16
N ARG A 3 -4.13 10.90 -15.62
CA ARG A 3 -3.91 9.44 -15.65
C ARG A 3 -2.55 9.03 -16.25
N GLY A 4 -1.99 9.85 -17.16
CA GLY A 4 -0.68 9.62 -17.78
C GLY A 4 0.51 9.56 -16.82
N ALA A 5 0.39 10.08 -15.59
CA ALA A 5 1.46 10.01 -14.59
C ALA A 5 1.45 8.71 -13.76
N MET A 6 0.43 7.85 -13.90
CA MET A 6 0.28 6.57 -13.19
C MET A 6 0.92 5.43 -14.00
N THR A 7 2.23 5.26 -13.82
CA THR A 7 3.07 4.35 -14.61
C THR A 7 3.05 2.89 -14.14
N HIS A 8 2.50 2.61 -12.95
CA HIS A 8 2.54 1.30 -12.31
C HIS A 8 1.14 0.66 -12.23
N ARG A 9 1.10 -0.60 -11.81
CA ARG A 9 -0.09 -1.42 -11.60
C ARG A 9 -0.05 -2.03 -10.21
N ALA A 10 -1.01 -1.68 -9.38
CA ALA A 10 -1.17 -2.20 -8.04
C ALA A 10 -2.27 -3.25 -8.00
N VAL A 11 -1.95 -4.46 -7.56
CA VAL A 11 -2.90 -5.51 -7.22
C VAL A 11 -3.26 -5.34 -5.75
N ILE A 12 -4.53 -5.06 -5.47
CA ILE A 12 -5.03 -4.91 -4.11
C ILE A 12 -5.60 -6.24 -3.65
N THR A 13 -5.17 -6.69 -2.48
CA THR A 13 -5.65 -7.87 -1.80
C THR A 13 -6.23 -7.48 -0.45
N ARG A 14 -7.41 -8.03 -0.12
CA ARG A 14 -8.12 -7.72 1.12
C ARG A 14 -8.35 -8.98 1.92
N ASN A 15 -8.19 -8.87 3.24
CA ASN A 15 -8.55 -9.97 4.12
C ASN A 15 -10.08 -10.09 4.13
N ILE A 16 -10.59 -11.27 3.77
CA ILE A 16 -12.03 -11.56 3.71
C ILE A 16 -12.52 -12.42 4.88
N GLU A 17 -11.61 -12.93 5.72
CA GLU A 17 -11.98 -13.74 6.88
C GLU A 17 -11.87 -12.94 8.16
N ALA A 18 -13.04 -12.73 8.77
CA ALA A 18 -13.23 -12.36 10.16
C ALA A 18 -14.06 -13.43 10.87
N ALA A 19 -13.94 -14.68 10.42
CA ALA A 19 -14.60 -15.82 11.03
C ALA A 19 -13.81 -16.25 12.28
N THR A 20 -14.56 -16.72 13.27
CA THR A 20 -13.99 -17.38 14.43
C THR A 20 -14.22 -18.88 14.30
N ASP A 21 -13.20 -19.66 14.67
CA ASP A 21 -13.31 -21.11 14.74
C ASP A 21 -14.32 -21.53 15.82
N ALA A 22 -14.63 -22.82 15.91
CA ALA A 22 -15.55 -23.37 16.93
C ALA A 22 -15.08 -23.12 18.38
N TRP A 23 -13.83 -22.70 18.59
CA TRP A 23 -13.25 -22.33 19.88
C TRP A 23 -13.11 -20.82 20.06
N ASN A 24 -13.79 -20.04 19.20
CA ASN A 24 -13.78 -18.58 19.20
C ASN A 24 -12.40 -17.94 18.98
N ARG A 25 -11.48 -18.66 18.32
CA ARG A 25 -10.19 -18.12 17.87
C ARG A 25 -10.35 -17.51 16.49
N PRO A 26 -9.69 -16.40 16.19
CA PRO A 26 -9.72 -15.84 14.85
C PRO A 26 -9.07 -16.81 13.86
N ASP A 27 -9.75 -17.06 12.74
CA ASP A 27 -9.19 -17.82 11.63
C ASP A 27 -7.98 -17.11 11.02
N PRO A 28 -7.04 -17.86 10.40
CA PRO A 28 -5.91 -17.25 9.71
C PRO A 28 -6.40 -16.29 8.61
N PRO A 29 -5.76 -15.13 8.42
CA PRO A 29 -6.23 -14.13 7.47
C PRO A 29 -6.06 -14.64 6.03
N THR A 30 -7.18 -14.78 5.32
CA THR A 30 -7.21 -15.16 3.91
C THR A 30 -7.31 -13.91 3.03
N PHE A 31 -6.24 -13.60 2.30
CA PHE A 31 -6.18 -12.44 1.41
C PHE A 31 -6.63 -12.81 0.00
N THR A 32 -7.67 -12.15 -0.50
CA THR A 32 -8.17 -12.34 -1.87
C THR A 32 -7.89 -11.10 -2.71
N ALA A 33 -7.45 -11.30 -3.95
CA ALA A 33 -7.23 -10.20 -4.90
C ALA A 33 -8.57 -9.59 -5.34
N LEU A 34 -8.70 -8.27 -5.20
CA LEU A 34 -9.89 -7.52 -5.58
C LEU A 34 -9.79 -7.03 -7.02
N GLU A 35 -8.82 -6.13 -7.27
CA GLU A 35 -8.64 -5.50 -8.57
C GLU A 35 -7.20 -5.05 -8.80
N THR A 36 -6.87 -4.82 -10.07
CA THR A 36 -5.61 -4.22 -10.49
C THR A 36 -5.84 -2.77 -10.90
N ILE A 37 -5.25 -1.82 -10.16
CA ILE A 37 -5.45 -0.39 -10.34
C ILE A 37 -4.18 0.28 -10.86
N ALA A 38 -4.34 1.26 -11.76
CA ALA A 38 -3.25 2.15 -12.14
C ALA A 38 -2.78 2.99 -10.95
N CYS A 39 -1.49 2.99 -10.65
CA CYS A 39 -0.94 3.81 -9.58
C CYS A 39 0.41 4.41 -9.97
N ARG A 40 0.95 5.25 -9.09
CA ARG A 40 2.36 5.66 -9.13
C ARG A 40 2.95 5.46 -7.75
N ALA A 41 3.82 4.46 -7.57
CA ALA A 41 4.56 4.24 -6.34
C ALA A 41 5.98 4.84 -6.39
N TRP A 42 6.51 5.19 -5.22
CA TRP A 42 7.90 5.57 -5.01
C TRP A 42 8.28 5.30 -3.55
N SER A 43 9.55 5.05 -3.29
CA SER A 43 10.09 5.03 -1.92
C SER A 43 10.83 6.33 -1.63
N LYS A 44 10.84 6.73 -0.36
CA LYS A 44 11.60 7.85 0.15
C LYS A 44 12.36 7.39 1.38
N THR A 45 13.67 7.30 1.26
CA THR A 45 14.51 6.97 2.40
C THR A 45 14.75 8.22 3.25
N ARG A 46 14.58 8.10 4.57
CA ARG A 46 14.91 9.11 5.56
C ARG A 46 15.95 8.53 6.51
N LYS A 47 17.06 9.25 6.68
CA LYS A 47 18.06 8.95 7.69
C LYS A 47 17.55 9.44 9.04
N HIS A 48 17.48 8.53 10.01
CA HIS A 48 17.19 8.83 11.41
C HIS A 48 18.44 8.53 12.23
N VAL A 49 18.87 9.47 13.08
CA VAL A 49 20.00 9.25 13.99
C VAL A 49 19.39 9.09 15.38
N ASN A 50 19.63 7.95 16.03
CA ASN A 50 19.21 7.74 17.41
C ASN A 50 20.28 8.30 18.36
N ASP A 51 19.90 8.59 19.61
CA ASP A 51 20.77 9.20 20.63
C ASP A 51 22.05 8.39 20.93
N ASP A 52 22.09 7.10 20.61
CA ASP A 52 23.27 6.24 20.76
C ASP A 52 24.31 6.36 19.61
N GLY A 53 24.17 7.34 18.71
CA GLY A 53 25.04 7.50 17.54
C GLY A 53 24.84 6.43 16.45
N LYS A 54 23.82 5.58 16.59
CA LYS A 54 23.40 4.60 15.58
C LYS A 54 22.48 5.27 14.55
N GLU A 55 22.83 5.09 13.28
CA GLU A 55 22.03 5.58 12.16
C GLU A 55 21.04 4.49 11.73
N VAL A 56 19.75 4.82 11.73
CA VAL A 56 18.66 3.98 11.23
C VAL A 56 18.13 4.58 9.94
N LEU A 57 18.10 3.78 8.88
CA LEU A 57 17.48 4.15 7.62
C LEU A 57 16.01 3.71 7.65
N ILE A 58 15.10 4.69 7.62
CA ILE A 58 13.66 4.45 7.54
C ILE A 58 13.26 4.64 6.07
N GLU A 59 12.66 3.60 5.48
CA GLU A 59 12.13 3.66 4.12
C GLU A 59 10.62 3.92 4.18
N ASP A 60 10.20 5.10 3.73
CA ASP A 60 8.79 5.44 3.54
C ASP A 60 8.35 5.06 2.13
N ILE A 61 7.47 4.07 1.98
CA ILE A 61 6.92 3.69 0.67
C ILE A 61 5.56 4.38 0.50
N ARG A 62 5.37 5.04 -0.64
CA ARG A 62 4.14 5.79 -0.94
C ARG A 62 3.64 5.49 -2.33
N ALA A 63 2.33 5.64 -2.55
CA ALA A 63 1.79 5.69 -3.90
C ALA A 63 0.61 6.63 -4.05
N LEU A 64 0.37 7.05 -5.30
CA LEU A 64 -0.83 7.76 -5.70
C LEU A 64 -1.78 6.84 -6.46
N PHE A 65 -3.04 6.85 -6.03
CA PHE A 65 -4.14 6.12 -6.66
C PHE A 65 -5.20 7.08 -7.21
N PRO A 66 -6.01 6.67 -8.19
CA PRO A 66 -7.21 7.38 -8.60
C PRO A 66 -8.12 7.69 -7.41
N LYS A 67 -8.87 8.80 -7.48
CA LYS A 67 -9.80 9.20 -6.42
C LYS A 67 -10.80 8.11 -6.06
N ASP A 68 -11.23 7.34 -7.04
CA ASP A 68 -12.31 6.36 -6.92
C ASP A 68 -11.79 4.92 -6.71
N ALA A 69 -10.48 4.76 -6.54
CA ALA A 69 -9.89 3.46 -6.20
C ALA A 69 -10.41 2.98 -4.84
N ASP A 70 -10.84 1.71 -4.78
CA ASP A 70 -11.20 1.04 -3.54
C ASP A 70 -9.92 0.57 -2.82
N ILE A 71 -9.33 1.48 -2.05
CA ILE A 71 -8.18 1.19 -1.20
C ILE A 71 -8.47 1.69 0.21
N GLN A 72 -8.22 0.82 1.19
CA GLN A 72 -8.43 1.10 2.61
C GLN A 72 -7.28 0.57 3.47
N THR A 73 -7.20 1.08 4.70
CA THR A 73 -6.26 0.58 5.71
C THR A 73 -6.52 -0.90 6.00
N GLY A 74 -5.46 -1.68 6.12
CA GLY A 74 -5.52 -3.14 6.31
C GLY A 74 -5.50 -3.95 5.02
N ASP A 75 -5.68 -3.31 3.85
CA ASP A 75 -5.42 -3.96 2.57
C ASP A 75 -3.92 -4.22 2.39
N ARG A 76 -3.60 -5.25 1.60
CA ARG A 76 -2.25 -5.55 1.13
C ARG A 76 -2.14 -5.26 -0.36
N VAL A 77 -1.02 -4.68 -0.78
CA VAL A 77 -0.82 -4.22 -2.16
C VAL A 77 0.49 -4.74 -2.72
N THR A 78 0.40 -5.39 -3.86
CA THR A 78 1.57 -5.74 -4.69
C THR A 78 1.63 -4.79 -5.87
N ILE A 79 2.80 -4.21 -6.14
CA ILE A 79 2.99 -3.18 -7.17
C ILE A 79 3.96 -3.69 -8.22
N ASN A 80 3.46 -3.74 -9.45
CA ASN A 80 4.21 -4.10 -10.65
C ASN A 80 4.35 -2.89 -11.58
N ASP A 81 5.33 -2.92 -12.47
CA ASP A 81 5.38 -2.01 -13.60
C ASP A 81 4.29 -2.35 -14.65
N ARG A 82 4.28 -1.62 -15.77
CA ARG A 82 3.30 -1.84 -16.84
C ARG A 82 3.57 -3.11 -17.67
N LEU A 83 4.79 -3.66 -17.58
CA LEU A 83 5.22 -4.88 -18.24
C LEU A 83 5.07 -6.12 -17.34
N GLY A 84 4.65 -5.94 -16.08
CA GLY A 84 4.45 -7.01 -15.10
C GLY A 84 5.66 -7.29 -14.19
N VAL A 85 6.71 -6.48 -14.24
CA VAL A 85 7.87 -6.61 -13.35
C VAL A 85 7.51 -6.16 -11.94
N LEU A 86 7.76 -7.01 -10.96
CA LEU A 86 7.54 -6.73 -9.54
C LEU A 86 8.45 -5.60 -9.05
N ILE A 87 7.85 -4.56 -8.45
CA ILE A 87 8.57 -3.42 -7.86
C ILE A 87 8.51 -3.50 -6.33
N PHE A 88 7.29 -3.64 -5.81
CA PHE A 88 7.06 -3.78 -4.38
C PHE A 88 6.11 -4.93 -4.13
N ASP A 89 6.44 -5.74 -3.13
CA ASP A 89 5.63 -6.90 -2.76
C ASP A 89 4.97 -6.72 -1.41
N SER A 90 3.75 -7.27 -1.29
CA SER A 90 2.97 -7.39 -0.06
C SER A 90 3.05 -6.18 0.89
N LEU A 91 2.82 -4.98 0.35
CA LEU A 91 2.82 -3.73 1.12
C LEU A 91 1.52 -3.60 1.92
N ALA A 92 1.60 -3.36 3.22
CA ALA A 92 0.44 -3.10 4.06
C ALA A 92 0.02 -1.62 3.95
N VAL A 93 -1.27 -1.37 3.73
CA VAL A 93 -1.82 -0.01 3.70
C VAL A 93 -1.96 0.52 5.13
N LEU A 94 -1.12 1.49 5.49
CA LEU A 94 -1.14 2.12 6.81
C LEU A 94 -2.16 3.26 6.85
N THR A 95 -2.07 4.20 5.91
CA THR A 95 -2.99 5.33 5.83
C THR A 95 -3.32 5.70 4.39
N VAL A 96 -4.57 6.08 4.18
CA VAL A 96 -5.10 6.60 2.92
C VAL A 96 -5.45 8.06 3.13
N ARG A 97 -4.64 8.96 2.58
CA ARG A 97 -4.82 10.41 2.71
C ARG A 97 -5.41 11.01 1.42
N ARG A 98 -6.38 11.90 1.60
CA ARG A 98 -6.82 12.82 0.54
C ARG A 98 -6.14 14.17 0.73
N LYS A 99 -5.47 14.67 -0.32
CA LYS A 99 -4.78 15.97 -0.27
C LYS A 99 -5.68 17.09 -0.78
N GLY A 100 -6.71 17.50 -0.03
CA GLY A 100 -7.56 18.65 -0.36
C GLY A 100 -8.73 18.38 -1.33
N ALA A 101 -9.66 19.35 -1.44
CA ALA A 101 -10.96 19.16 -2.10
C ALA A 101 -10.88 18.97 -3.63
N ASN A 102 -9.91 19.60 -4.30
CA ASN A 102 -9.75 19.56 -5.76
C ASN A 102 -8.79 18.49 -6.27
N VAL A 103 -8.33 17.60 -5.39
CA VAL A 103 -7.36 16.57 -5.75
C VAL A 103 -8.04 15.30 -6.25
N ARG A 104 -7.71 14.93 -7.48
CA ARG A 104 -8.23 13.75 -8.19
C ARG A 104 -7.48 12.45 -7.89
N HIS A 105 -6.76 12.39 -6.77
CA HIS A 105 -5.98 11.21 -6.36
C HIS A 105 -5.99 11.02 -4.84
N ARG A 106 -5.70 9.80 -4.39
CA ARG A 106 -5.42 9.45 -3.00
C ARG A 106 -3.95 9.18 -2.85
N GLU A 107 -3.32 9.72 -1.81
CA GLU A 107 -1.97 9.37 -1.40
C GLU A 107 -2.06 8.28 -0.35
N VAL A 108 -1.33 7.19 -0.56
CA VAL A 108 -1.31 6.04 0.31
C VAL A 108 0.10 5.87 0.84
N LEU A 109 0.21 5.74 2.16
CA LEU A 109 1.44 5.39 2.84
C LEU A 109 1.40 3.90 3.16
N PHE A 110 2.51 3.23 2.88
CA PHE A 110 2.67 1.81 3.08
C PHE A 110 3.71 1.51 4.13
N GLU A 111 3.54 0.34 4.74
CA GLU A 111 4.55 -0.33 5.52
C GLU A 111 4.91 -1.66 4.84
N ARG A 112 6.20 -1.99 4.83
CA ARG A 112 6.67 -3.25 4.27
C ARG A 112 6.60 -4.32 5.35
N HIS A 113 5.73 -5.31 5.15
CA HIS A 113 5.82 -6.54 5.95
C HIS A 113 7.07 -7.31 5.52
N LYS A 114 7.97 -7.55 6.48
CA LYS A 114 9.14 -8.43 6.30
C LYS A 114 8.78 -9.86 6.69
#